data_AF-A0A525DAR4-F1
#
_entry.id   AF-A0A525DAR4-F1
#
_cell.length_a   1.000
_cell.length_b   1.000
_cell.length_c   1.000
_cell.angle_alpha   90.00
_cell.angle_beta   90.00
_cell.angle_gamma   90.00
#
_symmetry.space_group_name_H-M   'P 1'
#
loop_
_entity.id
_entity.type
_entity.pdbx_description
1 polymer ?
#
loop_
_entity_poly.entity_id
_entity_poly.type
_entity_poly.pdbx_seq_one_letter_code
_entity_poly.pdbx_strand_id
1 'polypeptide(L)'
;LYVIWASMADKNFTSMMQRVAQQADQLILTAPESERSARPDDLYQTLPEVLKTKATIQTTVEAALDHVYSNATSQDLVVVAGSLYLIGELRRQLVGEVVNE
;
A
#
# COMPACT_ATOMS: atom_id res chain seq x y z
N LEU A 1 8.25 3.01 10.32
CA LEU A 1 7.45 3.54 9.19
C LEU A 1 6.96 2.40 8.32
N TYR A 2 5.67 2.10 8.43
CA TYR A 2 4.95 1.16 7.57
C TYR A 2 4.29 1.94 6.43
N VAL A 3 4.45 1.47 5.19
CA VAL A 3 3.80 2.09 4.03
C VAL A 3 2.93 1.07 3.33
N ILE A 4 1.62 1.31 3.28
CA ILE A 4 0.71 0.59 2.39
C ILE A 4 0.68 1.30 1.05
N TRP A 5 1.03 0.59 -0.02
CA TRP A 5 1.15 1.13 -1.36
C TRP A 5 0.35 0.33 -2.38
N ALA A 6 -0.40 1.05 -3.20
CA ALA A 6 -0.99 0.54 -4.43
C ALA A 6 -0.91 1.62 -5.50
N SER A 7 -0.81 1.23 -6.76
CA SER A 7 -0.82 2.14 -7.90
C SER A 7 -1.62 1.57 -9.05
N MET A 8 -2.04 2.44 -9.96
CA MET A 8 -2.75 2.04 -11.18
C MET A 8 -1.73 1.57 -12.23
N ALA A 9 -2.05 0.53 -13.00
CA ALA A 9 -1.17 -0.09 -13.98
C ALA A 9 -0.74 0.85 -15.13
N ASP A 10 -1.52 1.91 -15.37
CA ASP A 10 -1.32 2.87 -16.45
C ASP A 10 -0.35 4.02 -16.10
N LYS A 11 0.09 4.13 -14.84
CA LYS A 11 0.97 5.22 -14.38
C LYS A 11 2.43 4.79 -14.30
N ASN A 12 3.36 5.71 -14.58
CA ASN A 12 4.78 5.50 -14.30
C ASN A 12 5.07 5.75 -12.80
N PHE A 13 4.68 4.79 -11.96
CA PHE A 13 4.78 4.88 -10.49
C PHE A 13 6.10 4.36 -9.93
N THR A 14 6.90 3.64 -10.72
CA THR A 14 8.08 2.89 -10.23
C THR A 14 9.07 3.77 -9.49
N SER A 15 9.44 4.92 -10.06
CA SER A 15 10.41 5.84 -9.44
C SER A 15 9.88 6.46 -8.14
N MET A 16 8.58 6.76 -8.08
CA MET A 16 7.94 7.31 -6.88
C MET A 16 7.86 6.26 -5.78
N MET A 17 7.37 5.07 -6.12
CA MET A 17 7.29 3.94 -5.19
C MET A 17 8.67 3.60 -4.63
N GLN A 18 9.71 3.54 -5.46
CA GLN A 18 11.07 3.27 -4.99
C GLN A 18 11.59 4.34 -4.03
N ARG A 19 11.32 5.63 -4.27
CA ARG A 19 11.71 6.72 -3.35
C ARG A 19 10.99 6.60 -2.00
N VAL A 20 9.71 6.24 -2.01
CA VAL A 20 8.94 5.99 -0.78
C VAL A 20 9.46 4.76 -0.06
N ALA A 21 9.66 3.67 -0.81
CA ALA A 21 10.18 2.41 -0.31
C ALA A 21 11.56 2.59 0.34
N GLN A 22 12.42 3.49 -0.16
CA GLN A 22 13.71 3.80 0.49
C GLN A 22 13.55 4.31 1.93
N GLN A 23 12.49 5.07 2.23
CA GLN A 23 12.23 5.61 3.56
C GLN A 23 11.43 4.65 4.46
N ALA A 24 10.69 3.71 3.88
CA ALA A 24 9.91 2.74 4.62
C ALA A 24 10.81 1.73 5.36
N ASP A 25 10.42 1.38 6.58
CA ASP A 25 10.96 0.21 7.29
C ASP A 25 10.26 -1.07 6.82
N GLN A 26 8.98 -0.95 6.48
CA GLN A 26 8.14 -2.00 5.90
C GLN A 26 7.28 -1.42 4.78
N LEU A 27 7.34 -2.00 3.58
CA LEU A 27 6.50 -1.67 2.44
C LEU A 27 5.50 -2.81 2.20
N ILE A 28 4.22 -2.49 2.20
CA ILE A 28 3.13 -3.45 1.98
C ILE A 28 2.51 -3.12 0.63
N LEU A 29 2.70 -4.01 -0.34
CA LEU A 29 2.15 -3.87 -1.68
C LEU A 29 0.79 -4.55 -1.73
N THR A 30 -0.22 -3.81 -2.20
CA THR A 30 -1.60 -4.29 -2.29
C THR A 30 -2.30 -3.76 -3.55
N ALA A 31 -3.54 -4.20 -3.75
CA ALA A 31 -4.40 -3.77 -4.84
C ALA A 31 -5.82 -3.48 -4.32
N PRO A 32 -6.36 -2.26 -4.49
CA PRO A 32 -7.77 -1.99 -4.25
C PRO A 32 -8.64 -2.63 -5.34
N GLU A 33 -9.91 -2.82 -5.03
CA GLU A 33 -10.90 -3.39 -5.95
C GLU A 33 -11.11 -2.48 -7.17
N SER A 34 -10.32 -2.71 -8.23
CA SER A 34 -10.37 -1.98 -9.48
C SER A 34 -9.63 -2.74 -10.56
N GLU A 35 -10.21 -2.87 -11.75
CA GLU A 35 -9.56 -3.47 -12.93
C GLU A 35 -8.31 -2.72 -13.38
N ARG A 36 -8.15 -1.46 -12.94
CA ARG A 36 -6.99 -0.62 -13.26
C ARG A 36 -5.85 -0.77 -12.27
N SER A 37 -6.03 -1.50 -11.17
CA SER A 37 -4.99 -1.72 -10.17
C SER A 37 -3.84 -2.52 -10.75
N ALA A 38 -2.61 -2.04 -10.55
CA ALA A 38 -1.43 -2.86 -10.81
C ALA A 38 -1.44 -4.07 -9.86
N ARG A 39 -1.03 -5.24 -10.35
CA ARG A 39 -0.91 -6.40 -9.48
C ARG A 39 0.23 -6.18 -8.48
N PRO A 40 0.08 -6.56 -7.20
CA PRO A 40 1.14 -6.41 -6.21
C PRO A 40 2.45 -7.12 -6.61
N ASP A 41 2.34 -8.28 -7.27
CA ASP A 41 3.49 -9.00 -7.82
C ASP A 41 4.27 -8.15 -8.83
N ASP A 42 3.55 -7.48 -9.75
CA ASP A 42 4.17 -6.64 -10.77
C ASP A 42 4.91 -5.46 -10.12
N LEU A 43 4.28 -4.83 -9.12
CA LEU A 43 4.92 -3.78 -8.30
C LEU A 43 6.20 -4.29 -7.63
N TYR A 44 6.12 -5.47 -7.00
CA TYR A 44 7.24 -6.08 -6.30
C TYR A 44 8.42 -6.38 -7.24
N GLN A 45 8.14 -6.84 -8.47
CA GLN A 45 9.19 -7.10 -9.46
C GLN A 45 9.92 -5.83 -9.92
N THR A 46 9.29 -4.65 -9.81
CA THR A 46 9.98 -3.39 -10.13
C THR A 46 10.91 -2.89 -9.02
N LEU A 47 10.90 -3.52 -7.83
CA LEU A 47 11.77 -3.14 -6.73
C LEU A 47 13.20 -3.70 -6.94
N PRO A 48 14.25 -2.90 -6.65
CA PRO A 48 15.59 -3.42 -6.46
C PRO A 48 15.64 -4.43 -5.31
N GLU A 49 16.53 -5.41 -5.37
CA GLU A 49 16.66 -6.48 -4.35
C GLU A 49 16.80 -5.95 -2.92
N VAL A 50 17.54 -4.84 -2.73
CA VAL A 50 17.70 -4.21 -1.40
C VAL A 50 16.39 -3.66 -0.82
N LEU A 51 15.40 -3.33 -1.67
CA LEU A 51 14.09 -2.88 -1.22
C LEU A 51 13.09 -4.03 -1.10
N LYS A 52 13.31 -5.15 -1.80
CA LYS A 52 12.47 -6.35 -1.68
C LYS A 52 12.53 -6.97 -0.29
N THR A 53 13.67 -6.91 0.39
CA THR A 53 13.85 -7.47 1.75
C THR A 53 12.94 -6.84 2.81
N LYS A 54 12.42 -5.65 2.53
CA LYS A 54 11.47 -4.93 3.39
C LYS A 54 10.10 -4.76 2.75
N ALA A 55 9.83 -5.46 1.66
CA ALA A 55 8.55 -5.43 0.97
C ALA A 55 7.80 -6.74 1.17
N THR A 56 6.51 -6.64 1.45
CA THR A 56 5.59 -7.78 1.53
C THR A 56 4.42 -7.57 0.59
N ILE A 57 3.82 -8.66 0.13
CA ILE A 57 2.64 -8.64 -0.73
C ILE A 57 1.43 -9.05 0.10
N GLN A 58 0.40 -8.21 0.08
CA GLN A 58 -0.93 -8.50 0.63
C GLN A 58 -1.95 -8.23 -0.46
N THR A 59 -2.58 -9.28 -0.98
CA THR A 59 -3.36 -9.22 -2.23
C THR A 59 -4.62 -8.36 -2.14
N THR A 60 -5.13 -8.11 -0.94
CA THR A 60 -6.28 -7.24 -0.68
C THR A 60 -5.91 -6.12 0.29
N VAL A 61 -6.68 -5.03 0.24
CA VAL A 61 -6.52 -3.89 1.14
C VAL A 61 -6.79 -4.28 2.59
N GLU A 62 -7.77 -5.16 2.82
CA GLU A 62 -8.06 -5.73 4.14
C GLU A 62 -6.86 -6.52 4.69
N ALA A 63 -6.27 -7.42 3.89
CA ALA A 63 -5.08 -8.17 4.29
C ALA A 63 -3.87 -7.26 4.57
N ALA A 64 -3.74 -6.16 3.82
CA ALA A 64 -2.70 -5.16 4.08
C ALA A 64 -2.90 -4.46 5.43
N LEU A 65 -4.16 -4.16 5.78
CA LEU A 65 -4.50 -3.55 7.05
C LEU A 65 -4.31 -4.52 8.22
N ASP A 66 -4.75 -5.77 8.09
CA ASP A 66 -4.53 -6.83 9.09
C ASP A 66 -3.05 -7.10 9.35
N HIS A 67 -2.24 -7.07 8.28
CA HIS A 67 -0.79 -7.19 8.40
C HIS A 67 -0.21 -6.04 9.24
N VAL A 68 -0.67 -4.80 9.00
CA VAL A 68 -0.24 -3.65 9.80
C VAL A 68 -0.69 -3.80 11.25
N TYR A 69 -1.96 -4.13 11.51
CA TYR A 69 -2.46 -4.31 12.88
C TYR A 69 -1.71 -5.40 13.66
N SER A 70 -1.28 -6.46 12.97
CA SER A 70 -0.59 -7.58 13.62
C SER A 70 0.89 -7.31 13.90
N ASN A 71 1.52 -6.39 13.17
CA ASN A 71 2.98 -6.22 13.18
C ASN A 71 3.45 -4.84 13.64
N ALA A 72 2.64 -3.78 13.46
CA ALA A 72 3.00 -2.43 13.88
C ALA A 72 2.66 -2.20 15.35
N THR A 73 3.42 -1.32 15.99
CA THR A 73 3.23 -0.90 17.38
C THR A 73 2.66 0.51 17.46
N SER A 74 2.27 0.95 18.66
CA SER A 74 1.81 2.34 18.90
C SER A 74 2.88 3.41 18.64
N GLN A 75 4.16 3.02 18.50
CA GLN A 75 5.26 3.93 18.17
C GLN A 75 5.50 4.04 16.65
N ASP A 76 4.84 3.19 15.86
CA ASP A 76 5.00 3.18 14.41
C ASP A 76 4.10 4.19 13.72
N LEU A 77 4.65 4.85 12.70
CA LEU A 77 3.86 5.61 11.74
C LEU A 77 3.43 4.70 10.58
N VAL A 78 2.13 4.67 10.30
CA VAL A 78 1.54 4.01 9.13
C VAL A 78 1.16 5.07 8.11
N VAL A 79 1.64 4.92 6.87
CA VAL A 79 1.33 5.81 5.75
C VAL A 79 0.64 5.00 4.65
N VAL A 80 -0.45 5.54 4.13
CA VAL A 80 -1.20 4.97 3.00
C VAL A 80 -1.01 5.87 1.80
N ALA A 81 -0.47 5.36 0.69
CA ALA A 81 -0.11 6.20 -0.46
C ALA A 81 -0.19 5.46 -1.81
N GLY A 82 -0.02 6.21 -2.90
CA GLY A 82 0.08 5.70 -4.27
C GLY A 82 -1.22 5.71 -5.07
N SER A 83 -2.38 5.61 -4.42
CA SER A 83 -3.68 5.58 -5.11
C SER A 83 -4.80 6.20 -4.28
N LEU A 84 -5.63 7.03 -4.94
CA LEU A 84 -6.87 7.53 -4.35
C LEU A 84 -7.90 6.42 -4.11
N TYR A 85 -7.91 5.36 -4.93
CA TYR A 85 -8.79 4.21 -4.72
C TYR A 85 -8.42 3.46 -3.44
N LEU A 86 -7.12 3.26 -3.20
CA LEU A 86 -6.60 2.67 -1.97
C LEU A 86 -6.99 3.52 -0.75
N ILE A 87 -6.75 4.83 -0.82
CA ILE A 87 -7.08 5.76 0.26
C ILE A 87 -8.60 5.75 0.53
N GLY A 88 -9.42 5.76 -0.52
CA GLY A 88 -10.88 5.73 -0.41
C GLY A 88 -11.38 4.44 0.25
N GLU A 89 -10.86 3.30 -0.17
CA GLU A 89 -11.18 1.98 0.40
C GLU A 89 -10.77 1.87 1.86
N LEU A 90 -9.52 2.23 2.20
CA LEU A 90 -9.05 2.20 3.59
C LEU A 90 -9.82 3.18 4.47
N ARG A 91 -10.10 4.40 3.99
CA ARG A 91 -10.91 5.35 4.75
C ARG A 91 -12.29 4.75 5.07
N ARG A 92 -12.96 4.14 4.09
CA ARG A 92 -14.26 3.48 4.31
C ARG A 92 -14.16 2.37 5.36
N GLN A 93 -13.12 1.52 5.29
CA GLN A 93 -12.92 0.45 6.28
C GLN A 93 -12.62 0.98 7.69
N LEU A 94 -11.91 2.11 7.80
CA LEU A 94 -11.49 2.66 9.10
C LEU A 94 -12.54 3.54 9.78
N VAL A 95 -13.27 4.36 9.02
CA VAL A 95 -14.18 5.36 9.59
C VAL A 95 -15.61 5.29 9.04
N GLY A 96 -15.92 4.27 8.22
CA GLY A 96 -17.24 4.07 7.62
C GLY A 96 -17.52 4.92 6.39
N GLU A 97 -18.76 4.84 5.92
CA GLU A 97 -19.25 5.57 4.76
C GLU A 97 -19.23 7.10 4.96
N VAL A 98 -19.10 7.83 3.86
CA VAL A 98 -19.35 9.28 3.89
C VAL A 98 -20.85 9.47 4.07
N VAL A 99 -21.26 9.95 5.25
CA VAL A 99 -22.64 10.37 5.48
C VAL A 99 -22.79 11.75 4.86
N ASN A 100 -23.56 11.86 3.78
CA ASN A 100 -23.97 13.17 3.26
C ASN A 100 -25.06 13.69 4.20
N GLU A 101 -24.83 14.86 4.80
CA GLU A 101 -25.86 15.63 5.52
C GLU A 101 -26.95 16.15 4.55
#